data_AF-A0A3B9UEW8-F1
#
_entry.id   AF-A0A3B9UEW8-F1
#
_cell.length_a   1.000
_cell.length_b   1.000
_cell.length_c   1.000
_cell.angle_alpha   90.00
_cell.angle_beta   90.00
_cell.angle_gamma   90.00
#
_symmetry.space_group_name_H-M   'P 1'
#
loop_
_entity.id
_entity.type
_entity.pdbx_description
1 polymer ?
#
loop_
_entity_poly.entity_id
_entity_poly.type
_entity_poly.pdbx_seq_one_letter_code
_entity_poly.pdbx_strand_id
1 'polypeptide(L)'
;VAGRRAQGKRAPHLAAILVGEDPASQAYVKGKVRDCEEVGFESTLIRLPADATQLELQKHVSDLNSNPAVDGFIVQLPLPAHLNSDEIL
;
A
#
# COMPACT_ATOMS: atom_id res chain seq x y z
N VAL A 1 9.54 -14.09 -8.46
CA VAL A 1 10.55 -13.00 -8.54
C VAL A 1 11.87 -13.44 -9.16
N ALA A 2 12.43 -14.59 -8.79
CA ALA A 2 13.72 -15.07 -9.29
C ALA A 2 13.86 -15.04 -10.83
N GLY A 3 12.83 -15.47 -11.56
CA GLY A 3 12.82 -15.41 -13.03
C GLY A 3 12.87 -14.00 -13.63
N ARG A 4 12.32 -12.97 -12.95
CA ARG A 4 12.43 -11.56 -13.40
C ARG A 4 13.83 -11.02 -13.15
N ARG A 5 14.40 -11.30 -11.97
CA ARG A 5 15.78 -10.90 -11.63
C ARG A 5 16.80 -11.56 -12.56
N ALA A 6 16.60 -12.83 -12.93
CA ALA A 6 17.43 -13.52 -13.92
C ALA A 6 17.37 -12.87 -15.33
N GLN A 7 16.30 -12.15 -15.64
CA GLN A 7 16.17 -11.35 -16.88
C GLN A 7 16.68 -9.90 -16.72
N GLY A 8 17.35 -9.57 -15.61
CA GLY A 8 17.85 -8.22 -15.31
C GLY A 8 16.76 -7.21 -14.94
N LYS A 9 15.52 -7.64 -14.70
CA LYS A 9 14.40 -6.77 -14.31
C LYS A 9 14.37 -6.58 -12.80
N ARG A 10 13.96 -5.39 -12.33
CA ARG A 10 13.75 -5.10 -10.90
C ARG A 10 12.70 -6.02 -10.28
N ALA A 11 12.80 -6.21 -8.97
CA ALA A 11 11.74 -6.87 -8.21
C ALA A 11 10.45 -6.05 -8.29
N PRO A 12 9.27 -6.69 -8.34
CA PRO A 12 8.02 -5.97 -8.23
C PRO A 12 7.92 -5.29 -6.87
N HIS A 13 7.29 -4.12 -6.83
CA HIS A 13 7.07 -3.31 -5.64
C HIS A 13 5.59 -3.13 -5.39
N LEU A 14 5.12 -3.59 -4.23
CA LEU A 14 3.74 -3.40 -3.77
C LEU A 14 3.70 -2.42 -2.59
N ALA A 15 2.95 -1.33 -2.73
CA ALA A 15 2.69 -0.42 -1.62
C ALA A 15 1.35 -0.74 -0.92
N ALA A 16 1.21 -0.39 0.35
CA ALA A 16 -0.03 -0.49 1.10
C ALA A 16 -0.27 0.80 1.88
N ILE A 17 -1.46 1.36 1.79
CA ILE A 17 -1.92 2.49 2.61
C ILE A 17 -2.86 1.94 3.68
N LEU A 18 -2.54 2.24 4.94
CA LEU A 18 -3.35 1.92 6.10
C LEU A 18 -3.74 3.22 6.79
N VAL A 19 -5.03 3.44 6.98
CA VAL A 19 -5.57 4.63 7.67
C VAL A 19 -6.14 4.22 9.03
N GLY A 20 -5.67 4.88 10.09
CA GLY A 20 -6.04 4.57 11.46
C GLY A 20 -5.33 3.35 12.05
N GLU A 21 -5.86 2.86 13.16
CA GLU A 21 -5.17 1.90 14.02
C GLU A 21 -5.95 0.61 14.27
N ASP A 22 -6.94 0.30 13.43
CA ASP A 22 -7.74 -0.92 13.57
C ASP A 22 -6.83 -2.17 13.66
N PRO A 23 -6.85 -2.92 14.78
CA PRO A 23 -5.92 -4.03 15.02
C PRO A 23 -6.03 -5.14 13.96
N ALA A 24 -7.22 -5.41 13.43
CA ALA A 24 -7.43 -6.41 12.39
C ALA A 24 -6.76 -5.98 11.07
N SER A 25 -6.93 -4.71 10.70
CA SER A 25 -6.29 -4.09 9.52
C SER A 25 -4.76 -4.09 9.66
N GLN A 26 -4.23 -3.79 10.86
CA GLN A 26 -2.79 -3.87 11.11
C GLN A 26 -2.23 -5.28 10.93
N ALA A 27 -2.93 -6.30 11.45
CA ALA A 27 -2.51 -7.69 11.33
C ALA A 27 -2.53 -8.16 9.87
N TYR A 28 -3.58 -7.80 9.13
CA TYR A 28 -3.72 -8.14 7.71
C TYR A 28 -2.60 -7.54 6.87
N VAL A 29 -2.31 -6.25 7.04
CA VAL A 29 -1.26 -5.57 6.27
C VAL A 29 0.14 -6.09 6.65
N LYS A 30 0.39 -6.40 7.93
CA LYS A 30 1.64 -7.08 8.34
C LYS A 30 1.82 -8.42 7.64
N GLY A 31 0.75 -9.20 7.50
CA GLY A 31 0.77 -10.45 6.73
C GLY A 31 1.19 -10.21 5.28
N LYS A 32 0.58 -9.21 4.61
CA LYS A 32 0.91 -8.88 3.22
C LYS A 32 2.35 -8.41 3.02
N VAL A 33 2.89 -7.61 3.94
CA VAL A 33 4.30 -7.19 3.91
C VAL A 33 5.21 -8.40 4.05
N ARG A 34 4.93 -9.29 5.01
CA ARG A 34 5.71 -10.52 5.20
C ARG A 34 5.67 -11.41 3.96
N ASP A 35 4.49 -11.62 3.37
CA ASP A 35 4.33 -12.40 2.16
C ASP A 35 5.16 -11.81 1.01
N CYS A 36 5.17 -10.47 0.86
CA CYS A 36 6.00 -9.78 -0.13
C CYS A 36 7.50 -10.06 0.08
N GLU A 37 7.98 -9.94 1.32
CA GLU A 37 9.37 -10.23 1.67
C GLU A 37 9.74 -11.69 1.37
N GLU A 38 8.88 -12.64 1.76
CA GLU A 38 9.09 -14.08 1.54
C GLU A 38 9.22 -14.43 0.05
N VAL A 39 8.46 -13.77 -0.84
CA VAL A 39 8.54 -14.01 -2.29
C VAL A 39 9.55 -13.11 -3.01
N GLY A 40 10.20 -12.18 -2.29
CA GLY A 40 11.23 -11.27 -2.80
C GLY A 40 10.72 -10.01 -3.50
N PHE A 41 9.47 -9.61 -3.24
CA PHE A 41 8.92 -8.32 -3.64
C PHE A 41 9.49 -7.21 -2.75
N GLU A 42 9.66 -6.03 -3.33
CA GLU A 42 9.81 -4.81 -2.54
C GLU A 42 8.43 -4.41 -2.01
N SER A 43 8.37 -3.86 -0.80
CA SER A 43 7.10 -3.39 -0.25
C SER A 43 7.25 -2.10 0.55
N THR A 44 6.22 -1.26 0.51
CA THR A 44 6.14 -0.02 1.28
C THR A 44 4.83 0.02 2.05
N LEU A 45 4.89 0.34 3.33
CA LEU A 45 3.69 0.56 4.15
C LEU A 45 3.59 2.04 4.52
N ILE A 46 2.57 2.72 4.00
CA ILE A 46 2.19 4.08 4.34
C ILE A 46 1.13 4.00 5.43
N ARG A 47 1.41 4.61 6.58
CA ARG A 47 0.47 4.71 7.70
C ARG A 47 -0.01 6.14 7.81
N LEU A 48 -1.32 6.31 7.73
CA LEU A 48 -2.01 7.57 7.97
C LEU A 48 -2.77 7.47 9.30
N PRO A 49 -2.82 8.56 10.08
CA PRO A 49 -3.58 8.56 11.32
C PRO A 49 -5.08 8.49 11.02
N ALA A 50 -5.88 8.14 12.02
CA ALA A 50 -7.33 7.98 11.85
C ALA A 50 -8.04 9.30 11.53
N ASP A 51 -7.44 10.44 11.87
CA ASP A 51 -7.94 11.79 11.59
C ASP A 51 -7.40 12.37 10.26
N ALA A 52 -6.67 11.58 9.47
CA ALA A 52 -6.20 11.99 8.16
C ALA A 52 -7.35 12.46 7.28
N THR A 53 -7.10 13.49 6.49
CA THR A 53 -8.07 14.09 5.59
C THR A 53 -8.14 13.33 4.27
N GLN A 54 -9.26 13.50 3.56
CA GLN A 54 -9.45 12.97 2.20
C GLN A 54 -8.32 13.44 1.26
N LEU A 55 -7.91 14.71 1.38
CA LEU A 55 -6.85 15.29 0.57
C LEU A 55 -5.48 14.64 0.83
N GLU A 56 -5.15 14.35 2.10
CA GLU A 56 -3.90 13.66 2.45
C GLU A 56 -3.87 12.25 1.87
N LEU A 57 -4.97 11.50 2.00
CA LEU A 57 -5.08 10.17 1.43
C LEU A 57 -4.98 10.19 -0.10
N GLN A 58 -5.70 11.10 -0.78
CA GLN A 58 -5.62 11.29 -2.22
C GLN A 58 -4.23 11.68 -2.69
N LYS A 59 -3.53 12.53 -1.94
CA LYS A 59 -2.15 12.91 -2.25
C LYS A 59 -1.24 11.69 -2.27
N HIS A 60 -1.30 10.83 -1.26
CA HIS A 60 -0.52 9.60 -1.23
C HIS A 60 -0.87 8.66 -2.39
N VAL A 61 -2.15 8.54 -2.74
CA VAL A 61 -2.60 7.76 -3.89
C VAL A 61 -2.03 8.33 -5.20
N SER A 62 -2.06 9.64 -5.40
CA SER A 62 -1.45 10.31 -6.54
C SER A 62 0.07 10.13 -6.59
N ASP A 63 0.75 10.22 -5.45
CA ASP A 63 2.19 10.00 -5.33
C ASP A 63 2.56 8.57 -5.73
N LEU A 64 1.79 7.58 -5.31
CA LEU A 64 1.99 6.17 -5.69
C LEU A 64 1.71 5.94 -7.18
N ASN A 65 0.63 6.49 -7.72
CA ASN A 65 0.29 6.41 -9.15
C ASN A 65 1.37 7.03 -10.05
N SER A 66 2.05 8.07 -9.57
CA SER A 66 3.09 8.77 -10.32
C SER A 66 4.48 8.16 -10.14
N ASN A 67 4.63 7.16 -9.25
CA ASN A 67 5.91 6.58 -8.91
C ASN A 67 6.25 5.37 -9.80
N PRO A 68 7.21 5.47 -10.74
CA PRO A 68 7.57 4.36 -11.63
C PRO A 68 8.25 3.18 -10.91
N ALA A 69 8.67 3.37 -9.65
CA ALA A 69 9.19 2.29 -8.82
C ALA A 69 8.09 1.40 -8.25
N VAL A 70 6.85 1.89 -8.13
CA VAL A 70 5.70 1.15 -7.59
C VAL A 70 4.95 0.45 -8.73
N ASP A 71 4.74 -0.86 -8.61
CA ASP A 71 3.99 -1.62 -9.62
C ASP A 71 2.51 -1.79 -9.26
N GLY A 72 2.17 -1.56 -7.99
CA GLY A 72 0.80 -1.58 -7.52
C GLY A 72 0.71 -1.13 -6.07
N PHE A 73 -0.49 -0.75 -5.65
CA PHE A 73 -0.77 -0.46 -4.26
C PHE A 73 -2.14 -0.96 -3.82
N ILE A 74 -2.31 -1.08 -2.51
CA ILE A 74 -3.60 -1.39 -1.88
C ILE A 74 -3.95 -0.29 -0.88
N VAL A 75 -5.24 0.07 -0.80
CA VAL A 75 -5.80 0.88 0.28
C VAL A 75 -6.57 -0.06 1.19
N GLN A 76 -6.15 -0.17 2.45
CA GLN A 76 -6.76 -1.10 3.38
C GLN A 76 -8.11 -0.57 3.87
N LEU A 77 -9.14 -1.42 3.77
CA LEU A 77 -10.49 -1.17 4.29
C LEU A 77 -10.72 -1.88 5.63
N PRO A 78 -11.66 -1.40 6.47
CA PRO A 78 -12.47 -0.20 6.28
C PRO A 78 -11.69 1.11 6.50
N LEU A 79 -12.07 2.17 5.79
CA LEU A 79 -11.59 3.52 6.07
C LEU A 79 -12.41 4.17 7.20
N PRO A 80 -11.84 5.14 7.94
CA PRO A 80 -12.61 6.04 8.80
C PRO A 80 -13.84 6.64 8.09
N ALA A 81 -14.93 6.83 8.83
CA ALA A 81 -16.24 7.19 8.26
C ALA A 81 -16.30 8.54 7.53
N HIS A 82 -15.36 9.45 7.79
CA HIS A 82 -15.26 10.74 7.10
C HIS A 82 -14.48 10.66 5.77
N LEU A 83 -13.91 9.50 5.43
CA LEU A 83 -13.20 9.28 4.18
C LEU A 83 -14.08 8.52 3.19
N ASN A 84 -14.04 8.96 1.94
CA ASN A 84 -14.81 8.37 0.86
C ASN A 84 -13.91 7.42 0.04
N SER A 85 -14.15 6.11 0.15
CA SER A 85 -13.43 5.11 -0.62
C SER A 85 -13.72 5.18 -2.12
N ASP A 86 -14.91 5.62 -2.52
CA ASP A 86 -15.32 5.69 -3.93
C ASP A 86 -14.59 6.81 -4.68
N GLU A 87 -14.04 7.78 -3.96
CA GLU A 87 -13.18 8.82 -4.52
C GLU A 87 -11.72 8.37 -4.70
N ILE A 88 -11.40 7.12 -4.34
CA ILE A 88 -10.04 6.57 -4.35
C ILE A 88 -9.93 5.35 -5.27
N LEU A 89 -10.98 4.51 -5.33
CA LEU A 89 -11.06 3.28 -6.14
C LEU A 89 -11.35 3.54 -7.61
#